data_AF-A0A0S8AQT2-F1
#
_entry.id   AF-A0A0S8AQT2-F1
#
_cell.length_a   1.000
_cell.length_b   1.000
_cell.length_c   1.000
_cell.angle_alpha   90.00
_cell.angle_beta   90.00
_cell.angle_gamma   90.00
#
_symmetry.space_group_name_H-M   'P 1'
#
loop_
_entity.id
_entity.type
_entity.pdbx_description
1 polymer ?
#
loop_
_entity_poly.entity_id
_entity_poly.type
_entity_poly.pdbx_seq_one_letter_code
_entity_poly.pdbx_strand_id
1 'polypeptide(L)'
;MHEVTGPFNEAQHQTASGKTIVVSVEQLSSGDFYPLLEAGEIEPTAWSPGTIAWINEANVAWQEKHGQPLTSGECPEVVYTAIGIGMWRPMAEAMGWPATPIGWSDIIDLAADPEGWASYGHPEWGQFKFGHTHPGSSNTGFLAMTSLVYNTLGITEGLTPELVLSDEVVKAFEGIEANTYHYGVSTRSLFTKMANRGPSYLHAGTNSEIGIMATNFYNDLEPPWEFVFIIPADGTFWSENPYCILQADWVSEEEREAAGIYLDYLLGSEAQNTAVDEWLRPADESIPLRQPLSLENGTDTSKNPDNVPPLESVSGQTTDAIEQIFLQTKKPATVVILVDTSGSMAGNKIDGARQGMITLINSLQPDDRVAVYSFESSINEVGPAGRVGDVAQTLTDNVGQLKARGDTRLHDAVCQAVEQANNLQTAGETASEKRLYGIVLLSDGQDTASQLSEPQLFDCLPTGETAEGVKIFTIAYGDGADEELLERIAVQTNGRFYTGDPENIEEVYRNISFEQ
;
A
#
# COMPACT_ATOMS: atom_id res chain seq x y z
N MET A 1 12.07 -15.01 9.23
CA MET A 1 13.30 -15.64 8.69
C MET A 1 14.57 -14.91 9.14
N HIS A 2 14.71 -13.59 9.00
CA HIS A 2 15.91 -12.85 9.43
C HIS A 2 16.39 -13.19 10.86
N GLU A 3 15.46 -13.33 11.81
CA GLU A 3 15.79 -13.68 13.20
C GLU A 3 16.30 -15.11 13.42
N VAL A 4 15.94 -16.06 12.54
CA VAL A 4 16.24 -17.49 12.74
C VAL A 4 17.36 -18.00 11.83
N THR A 5 17.66 -17.30 10.72
CA THR A 5 18.74 -17.69 9.79
C THR A 5 20.12 -17.57 10.40
N GLY A 6 20.37 -16.52 11.19
CA GLY A 6 21.64 -16.33 11.88
C GLY A 6 21.99 -17.51 12.80
N PRO A 7 21.12 -17.85 13.76
CA PRO A 7 21.28 -19.04 14.61
C PRO A 7 21.47 -20.35 13.83
N PHE A 8 20.72 -20.57 12.74
CA PHE A 8 20.90 -21.74 11.87
C PHE A 8 22.32 -21.81 11.28
N ASN A 9 22.81 -20.72 10.71
CA ASN A 9 24.15 -20.67 10.11
C ASN A 9 25.25 -20.87 11.17
N GLU A 10 25.07 -20.33 12.38
CA GLU A 10 25.99 -20.51 13.51
C GLU A 10 26.06 -21.96 13.99
N ALA A 11 24.96 -22.71 13.89
CA ALA A 11 24.89 -24.13 14.25
C ALA A 11 25.65 -25.04 13.24
N GLN A 12 26.10 -24.50 12.11
CA GLN A 12 26.90 -25.20 11.09
C GLN A 12 26.28 -26.52 10.61
N HIS A 13 24.97 -26.54 10.36
CA HIS A 13 24.30 -27.69 9.77
C HIS A 13 25.00 -28.15 8.48
N GLN A 14 24.98 -29.45 8.22
CA GLN A 14 25.68 -30.05 7.08
C GLN A 14 24.73 -30.92 6.25
N THR A 15 24.96 -30.94 4.94
CA THR A 15 24.36 -31.94 4.04
C THR A 15 24.94 -33.33 4.32
N ALA A 16 24.32 -34.38 3.77
CA ALA A 16 24.79 -35.77 3.88
C ALA A 16 26.20 -35.97 3.30
N SER A 17 26.63 -35.09 2.37
CA SER A 17 27.99 -35.08 1.81
C SER A 17 29.03 -34.48 2.77
N GLY A 18 28.59 -33.85 3.87
CA GLY A 18 29.43 -33.19 4.87
C GLY A 18 29.76 -31.73 4.55
N LYS A 19 29.11 -31.11 3.55
CA LYS A 19 29.27 -29.67 3.28
C LYS A 19 28.43 -28.85 4.25
N THR A 20 29.02 -27.78 4.78
CA THR A 20 28.31 -26.83 5.64
C THR A 20 27.30 -26.02 4.82
N ILE A 21 26.08 -25.92 5.35
CA ILE A 21 25.00 -25.14 4.78
C ILE A 21 25.14 -23.70 5.25
N VAL A 22 25.00 -22.76 4.33
CA VAL A 22 24.91 -21.32 4.62
C VAL A 22 23.69 -20.78 3.87
N VAL A 23 22.76 -20.20 4.63
CA VAL A 23 21.54 -19.61 4.08
C VAL A 23 21.68 -18.09 4.06
N SER A 24 21.34 -17.49 2.91
CA SER A 24 21.16 -16.06 2.75
C SER A 24 19.70 -15.79 2.43
N VAL A 25 19.09 -14.82 3.11
CA VAL A 25 17.69 -14.44 2.90
C VAL A 25 17.64 -13.07 2.24
N GLU A 26 16.95 -13.00 1.12
CA GLU A 26 16.66 -11.77 0.41
C GLU A 26 15.15 -11.50 0.49
N GLN A 27 14.77 -10.28 0.86
CA GLN A 27 13.38 -9.87 0.99
C GLN A 27 12.93 -9.17 -0.29
N LEU A 28 11.85 -9.69 -0.89
CA LEU A 28 11.18 -9.12 -2.06
C LEU A 28 9.67 -9.06 -1.82
N SER A 29 8.95 -8.20 -2.54
CA SER A 29 7.49 -8.32 -2.62
C SER A 29 7.13 -9.62 -3.33
N SER A 30 6.07 -10.32 -2.90
CA SER A 30 5.68 -11.59 -3.53
C SER A 30 5.35 -11.42 -5.02
N GLY A 31 4.79 -10.28 -5.42
CA GLY A 31 4.48 -9.97 -6.83
C GLY A 31 5.70 -9.62 -7.68
N ASP A 32 6.80 -9.18 -7.08
CA ASP A 32 8.04 -8.81 -7.81
C ASP A 32 8.89 -10.04 -8.13
N PHE A 33 8.71 -11.13 -7.38
CA PHE A 33 9.54 -12.33 -7.47
C PHE A 33 9.53 -12.95 -8.88
N TYR A 34 8.35 -13.26 -9.43
CA TYR A 34 8.27 -13.97 -10.70
C TYR A 34 8.78 -13.13 -11.90
N PRO A 35 8.47 -11.82 -12.02
CA PRO A 35 9.09 -10.96 -13.02
C PRO A 35 10.62 -10.95 -12.96
N LEU A 36 11.21 -10.82 -11.77
CA LEU A 36 12.68 -10.84 -11.60
C LEU A 36 13.28 -12.21 -11.94
N LEU A 37 12.60 -13.29 -11.53
CA LEU A 37 12.99 -14.66 -11.87
C LEU A 37 12.96 -14.86 -13.39
N GLU A 38 11.90 -14.39 -14.06
CA GLU A 38 11.74 -14.53 -15.51
C GLU A 38 12.78 -13.72 -16.28
N ALA A 39 13.15 -12.54 -15.78
CA ALA A 39 14.22 -11.72 -16.34
C ALA A 39 15.62 -12.32 -16.13
N GLY A 40 15.75 -13.35 -15.29
CA GLY A 40 17.03 -13.95 -14.93
C GLY A 40 17.87 -13.07 -14.00
N GLU A 41 17.21 -12.16 -13.28
CA GLU A 41 17.87 -11.24 -12.33
C GLU A 41 18.09 -11.91 -10.97
N ILE A 42 17.30 -12.95 -10.65
CA ILE A 42 17.42 -13.76 -9.43
C ILE A 42 17.41 -15.26 -9.76
N GLU A 43 18.17 -16.04 -8.99
CA GLU A 43 18.25 -17.52 -9.10
C GLU A 43 18.19 -18.17 -7.70
N PRO A 44 17.06 -18.06 -6.98
CA PRO A 44 16.96 -18.55 -5.60
C PRO A 44 16.81 -20.08 -5.54
N THR A 45 17.24 -20.66 -4.41
CA THR A 45 17.06 -22.10 -4.12
C THR A 45 15.63 -22.42 -3.65
N ALA A 46 15.05 -21.52 -2.85
CA ALA A 46 13.73 -21.66 -2.27
C ALA A 46 13.01 -20.31 -2.26
N TRP A 47 11.69 -20.34 -2.22
CA TRP A 47 10.84 -19.15 -2.19
C TRP A 47 9.77 -19.29 -1.11
N SER A 48 9.55 -18.22 -0.36
CA SER A 48 8.47 -18.11 0.62
C SER A 48 7.62 -16.87 0.39
N PRO A 49 6.60 -16.94 -0.50
CA PRO A 49 5.67 -15.83 -0.72
C PRO A 49 4.66 -15.71 0.42
N GLY A 50 3.87 -14.63 0.45
CA GLY A 50 2.83 -14.45 1.47
C GLY A 50 1.65 -15.44 1.40
N THR A 51 1.45 -16.13 0.27
CA THR A 51 0.39 -17.14 0.08
C THR A 51 0.75 -18.10 -1.06
N ILE A 52 0.18 -19.30 -1.03
CA ILE A 52 0.35 -20.34 -2.05
C ILE A 52 -0.15 -19.94 -3.44
N ALA A 53 -1.05 -18.95 -3.53
CA ALA A 53 -1.56 -18.46 -4.81
C ALA A 53 -0.43 -18.02 -5.76
N TRP A 54 0.58 -17.32 -5.22
CA TRP A 54 1.76 -16.88 -5.99
C TRP A 54 2.56 -18.06 -6.56
N ILE A 55 2.68 -19.15 -5.81
CA ILE A 55 3.32 -20.39 -6.27
C ILE A 55 2.51 -21.02 -7.40
N ASN A 56 1.19 -21.06 -7.25
CA ASN A 56 0.29 -21.66 -8.25
C ASN A 56 0.36 -20.91 -9.58
N GLU A 57 0.33 -19.57 -9.54
CA GLU A 57 0.48 -18.73 -10.73
C GLU A 57 1.87 -18.92 -11.38
N ALA A 58 2.93 -18.84 -10.59
CA ALA A 58 4.29 -19.06 -11.06
C ALA A 58 4.47 -20.46 -11.68
N ASN A 59 3.84 -21.49 -11.11
CA ASN A 59 3.88 -22.85 -11.66
C ASN A 59 3.21 -22.95 -13.02
N VAL A 60 2.06 -22.29 -13.21
CA VAL A 60 1.37 -22.24 -14.52
C VAL A 60 2.27 -21.56 -15.55
N ALA A 61 2.74 -20.35 -15.26
CA ALA A 61 3.56 -19.58 -16.19
C ALA A 61 4.90 -20.28 -16.50
N TRP A 62 5.55 -20.87 -15.48
CA TRP A 62 6.81 -21.58 -15.66
C TRP A 62 6.63 -22.87 -16.46
N GLN A 63 5.53 -23.60 -16.24
CA GLN A 63 5.20 -24.80 -16.98
C GLN A 63 4.95 -24.53 -18.47
N GLU A 64 4.27 -23.43 -18.81
CA GLU A 64 4.04 -23.04 -20.20
C GLU A 64 5.36 -22.79 -20.95
N LYS A 65 6.37 -22.24 -20.27
CA LYS A 65 7.65 -21.86 -20.86
C LYS A 65 8.70 -22.97 -20.83
N HIS A 66 8.73 -23.77 -19.76
CA HIS A 66 9.80 -24.75 -19.48
C HIS A 66 9.31 -26.21 -19.50
N GLY A 67 8.01 -26.46 -19.64
CA GLY A 67 7.43 -27.81 -19.73
C GLY A 67 7.30 -28.56 -18.40
N GLN A 68 7.61 -27.91 -17.28
CA GLN A 68 7.46 -28.42 -15.92
C GLN A 68 7.13 -27.27 -14.95
N PRO A 69 6.43 -27.50 -13.83
CA PRO A 69 6.17 -26.46 -12.84
C PRO A 69 7.47 -25.99 -12.16
N LEU A 70 7.47 -24.76 -11.65
CA LEU A 70 8.59 -24.15 -10.93
C LEU A 70 8.91 -24.89 -9.63
N THR A 71 7.90 -25.52 -9.02
CA THR A 71 8.00 -26.33 -7.80
C THR A 71 7.38 -27.71 -8.05
N SER A 72 7.94 -28.79 -7.50
CA SER A 72 7.40 -30.15 -7.67
C SER A 72 7.08 -30.90 -6.37
N GLY A 73 7.41 -30.29 -5.22
CA GLY A 73 7.17 -30.84 -3.89
C GLY A 73 6.06 -30.10 -3.14
N GLU A 74 5.78 -30.53 -1.92
CA GLU A 74 4.93 -29.79 -1.01
C GLU A 74 5.58 -28.45 -0.64
N CYS A 75 4.72 -27.44 -0.47
CA CYS A 75 5.08 -26.10 -0.03
C CYS A 75 4.44 -25.87 1.35
N PRO A 76 4.99 -26.46 2.43
CA PRO A 76 4.39 -26.34 3.74
C PRO A 76 4.38 -24.89 4.21
N GLU A 77 3.30 -24.53 4.86
CA GLU A 77 3.19 -23.33 5.69
C GLU A 77 4.24 -23.38 6.81
N VAL A 78 5.02 -22.30 6.96
CA VAL A 78 6.00 -22.19 8.05
C VAL A 78 5.53 -21.26 9.16
N VAL A 79 4.67 -20.29 8.85
CA VAL A 79 4.03 -19.36 9.79
C VAL A 79 2.78 -18.78 9.13
N TYR A 80 1.85 -18.25 9.92
CA TYR A 80 0.72 -17.52 9.35
C TYR A 80 0.34 -16.24 10.08
N THR A 81 -0.39 -15.38 9.37
CA THR A 81 -0.99 -14.16 9.88
C THR A 81 -2.34 -13.93 9.20
N ALA A 82 -3.32 -13.41 9.94
CA ALA A 82 -4.58 -12.99 9.33
C ALA A 82 -4.45 -11.64 8.60
N ILE A 83 -5.32 -11.41 7.62
CA ILE A 83 -5.56 -10.13 6.95
C ILE A 83 -6.88 -9.55 7.45
N GLY A 84 -6.88 -8.31 7.91
CA GLY A 84 -8.06 -7.75 8.55
C GLY A 84 -7.99 -6.25 8.70
N ILE A 85 -8.63 -5.75 9.76
CA ILE A 85 -8.81 -4.32 9.99
C ILE A 85 -8.06 -3.93 11.26
N GLY A 86 -7.11 -3.02 11.13
CA GLY A 86 -6.56 -2.29 12.28
C GLY A 86 -7.45 -1.12 12.64
N MET A 87 -7.76 -0.95 13.91
CA MET A 87 -8.60 0.15 14.41
C MET A 87 -8.06 0.64 15.75
N TRP A 88 -8.24 1.91 16.09
CA TRP A 88 -7.92 2.40 17.43
C TRP A 88 -8.74 1.65 18.48
N ARG A 89 -8.10 1.18 19.56
CA ARG A 89 -8.76 0.38 20.61
C ARG A 89 -10.08 0.99 21.10
N PRO A 90 -10.17 2.29 21.46
CA PRO A 90 -11.42 2.86 21.97
C PRO A 90 -12.57 2.81 20.94
N MET A 91 -12.26 2.94 19.65
CA MET A 91 -13.23 2.87 18.57
C MET A 91 -13.73 1.45 18.34
N ALA A 92 -12.83 0.46 18.38
CA ALA A 92 -13.19 -0.94 18.28
C ALA A 92 -14.02 -1.41 19.48
N GLU A 93 -13.67 -0.97 20.69
CA GLU A 93 -14.42 -1.26 21.92
C GLU A 93 -15.82 -0.64 21.89
N ALA A 94 -15.99 0.56 21.30
CA ALA A 94 -17.31 1.15 21.09
C ALA A 94 -18.20 0.30 20.15
N MET A 95 -17.59 -0.39 19.18
CA MET A 95 -18.25 -1.38 18.33
C MET A 95 -18.45 -2.75 19.02
N GLY A 96 -17.95 -2.93 20.26
CA GLY A 96 -18.11 -4.13 21.07
C GLY A 96 -16.94 -5.12 21.01
N TRP A 97 -15.82 -4.76 20.38
CA TRP A 97 -14.62 -5.60 20.41
C TRP A 97 -14.12 -5.82 21.86
N PRO A 98 -13.63 -7.02 22.21
CA PRO A 98 -13.56 -8.24 21.40
C PRO A 98 -14.80 -9.14 21.53
N ALA A 99 -15.75 -8.80 22.40
CA ALA A 99 -16.86 -9.68 22.76
C ALA A 99 -17.90 -9.83 21.64
N THR A 100 -18.08 -8.79 20.84
CA THR A 100 -18.94 -8.79 19.66
C THR A 100 -18.09 -9.08 18.42
N PRO A 101 -18.45 -10.08 17.60
CA PRO A 101 -17.82 -10.28 16.30
C PRO A 101 -18.07 -9.04 15.42
N ILE A 102 -16.99 -8.50 14.85
CA ILE A 102 -17.04 -7.39 13.90
C ILE A 102 -16.62 -7.94 12.54
N GLY A 103 -17.42 -7.66 11.50
CA GLY A 103 -17.19 -8.05 10.11
C GLY A 103 -17.13 -6.84 9.17
N TRP A 104 -17.03 -7.10 7.87
CA TRP A 104 -17.02 -6.02 6.86
C TRP A 104 -18.35 -5.30 6.76
N SER A 105 -19.48 -6.00 6.96
CA SER A 105 -20.81 -5.40 7.02
C SER A 105 -20.90 -4.28 8.07
N ASP A 106 -20.35 -4.49 9.27
CA ASP A 106 -20.34 -3.47 10.33
C ASP A 106 -19.51 -2.24 9.93
N ILE A 107 -18.41 -2.44 9.21
CA ILE A 107 -17.56 -1.34 8.71
C ILE A 107 -18.27 -0.59 7.59
N ILE A 108 -18.91 -1.29 6.65
CA ILE A 108 -19.70 -0.67 5.57
C ILE A 108 -20.87 0.13 6.16
N ASP A 109 -21.59 -0.43 7.13
CA ASP A 109 -22.71 0.22 7.79
C ASP A 109 -22.27 1.49 8.52
N LEU A 110 -21.16 1.43 9.28
CA LEU A 110 -20.58 2.60 9.94
C LEU A 110 -20.07 3.65 8.94
N ALA A 111 -19.50 3.22 7.80
CA ALA A 111 -19.09 4.13 6.73
C ALA A 111 -20.30 4.82 6.08
N ALA A 112 -21.39 4.11 5.87
CA ALA A 112 -22.60 4.64 5.26
C ALA A 112 -23.47 5.47 6.23
N ASP A 113 -23.21 5.41 7.54
CA ASP A 113 -24.03 6.06 8.56
C ASP A 113 -23.83 7.59 8.56
N PRO A 114 -24.88 8.39 8.23
CA PRO A 114 -24.78 9.85 8.26
C PRO A 114 -24.57 10.43 9.66
N GLU A 115 -24.88 9.70 10.73
CA GLU A 115 -24.58 10.08 12.11
C GLU A 115 -23.15 9.66 12.52
N GLY A 116 -22.50 8.77 11.76
CA GLY A 116 -21.14 8.31 11.98
C GLY A 116 -20.95 7.73 13.38
N TRP A 117 -19.88 8.14 14.07
CA TRP A 117 -19.61 7.67 15.43
C TRP A 117 -20.64 8.12 16.48
N ALA A 118 -21.55 9.05 16.16
CA ALA A 118 -22.64 9.41 17.07
C ALA A 118 -23.60 8.23 17.33
N SER A 119 -23.77 7.33 16.35
CA SER A 119 -24.55 6.08 16.50
C SER A 119 -23.97 5.12 17.54
N TYR A 120 -22.67 5.23 17.79
CA TYR A 120 -21.94 4.50 18.82
C TYR A 120 -21.71 5.35 20.10
N GLY A 121 -22.39 6.50 20.22
CA GLY A 121 -22.30 7.36 21.40
C GLY A 121 -21.10 8.31 21.44
N HIS A 122 -20.35 8.41 20.34
CA HIS A 122 -19.11 9.19 20.23
C HIS A 122 -19.15 10.25 19.11
N PRO A 123 -20.06 11.25 19.20
CA PRO A 123 -20.17 12.29 18.17
C PRO A 123 -18.88 13.12 18.00
N GLU A 124 -18.00 13.14 19.00
CA GLU A 124 -16.71 13.83 18.95
C GLU A 124 -15.72 13.23 17.94
N TRP A 125 -15.89 11.97 17.53
CA TRP A 125 -15.07 11.34 16.48
C TRP A 125 -15.60 11.63 15.07
N GLY A 126 -16.82 12.17 14.95
CA GLY A 126 -17.39 12.59 13.67
C GLY A 126 -17.72 11.43 12.72
N GLN A 127 -17.58 11.68 11.41
CA GLN A 127 -17.82 10.68 10.37
C GLN A 127 -16.70 9.63 10.34
N PHE A 128 -17.03 8.39 9.97
CA PHE A 128 -16.03 7.33 9.85
C PHE A 128 -14.99 7.65 8.77
N LYS A 129 -13.72 7.31 9.04
CA LYS A 129 -12.59 7.59 8.15
C LYS A 129 -11.76 6.33 7.99
N PHE A 130 -11.78 5.78 6.79
CA PHE A 130 -11.10 4.54 6.46
C PHE A 130 -9.87 4.79 5.59
N GLY A 131 -8.89 3.89 5.68
CA GLY A 131 -7.76 3.85 4.76
C GLY A 131 -7.37 2.42 4.42
N HIS A 132 -6.88 2.20 3.22
CA HIS A 132 -6.31 0.92 2.84
C HIS A 132 -5.24 1.15 1.78
N THR A 133 -4.47 0.12 1.46
CA THR A 133 -3.53 0.20 0.35
C THR A 133 -4.21 -0.07 -0.98
N HIS A 134 -3.67 0.49 -2.07
CA HIS A 134 -4.21 0.27 -3.42
C HIS A 134 -4.17 -1.23 -3.78
N PRO A 135 -5.29 -1.87 -4.18
CA PRO A 135 -5.34 -3.30 -4.48
C PRO A 135 -4.36 -3.74 -5.57
N GLY A 136 -4.23 -2.96 -6.66
CA GLY A 136 -3.30 -3.26 -7.74
C GLY A 136 -1.80 -3.08 -7.43
N SER A 137 -1.43 -2.64 -6.21
CA SER A 137 -0.02 -2.47 -5.82
C SER A 137 0.34 -3.13 -4.49
N SER A 138 -0.64 -3.65 -3.74
CA SER A 138 -0.41 -4.18 -2.39
C SER A 138 -1.21 -5.44 -2.12
N ASN A 139 -0.51 -6.53 -1.82
CA ASN A 139 -1.11 -7.82 -1.48
C ASN A 139 -2.13 -7.71 -0.33
N THR A 140 -1.82 -6.97 0.74
CA THR A 140 -2.76 -6.79 1.86
C THR A 140 -3.99 -5.98 1.46
N GLY A 141 -3.82 -4.94 0.63
CA GLY A 141 -4.94 -4.16 0.09
C GLY A 141 -5.85 -5.02 -0.78
N PHE A 142 -5.25 -5.79 -1.68
CA PHE A 142 -5.96 -6.74 -2.53
C PHE A 142 -6.74 -7.77 -1.70
N LEU A 143 -6.07 -8.51 -0.81
CA LEU A 143 -6.71 -9.54 0.01
C LEU A 143 -7.82 -8.98 0.90
N ALA A 144 -7.67 -7.76 1.41
CA ALA A 144 -8.71 -7.11 2.19
C ALA A 144 -9.95 -6.76 1.33
N MET A 145 -9.75 -6.22 0.12
CA MET A 145 -10.85 -5.93 -0.80
C MET A 145 -11.51 -7.21 -1.33
N THR A 146 -10.74 -8.28 -1.55
CA THR A 146 -11.29 -9.60 -1.86
C THR A 146 -12.10 -10.17 -0.70
N SER A 147 -11.64 -9.97 0.55
CA SER A 147 -12.37 -10.36 1.76
C SER A 147 -13.70 -9.62 1.90
N LEU A 148 -13.74 -8.32 1.55
CA LEU A 148 -14.97 -7.54 1.45
C LEU A 148 -15.97 -8.17 0.45
N VAL A 149 -15.50 -8.62 -0.72
CA VAL A 149 -16.36 -9.28 -1.73
C VAL A 149 -16.94 -10.59 -1.17
N TYR A 150 -16.09 -11.47 -0.64
CA TYR A 150 -16.53 -12.74 -0.05
C TYR A 150 -17.57 -12.52 1.05
N ASN A 151 -17.31 -11.56 1.95
CA ASN A 151 -18.22 -11.20 3.02
C ASN A 151 -19.57 -10.71 2.51
N THR A 152 -19.54 -9.78 1.54
CA THR A 152 -20.74 -9.19 0.94
C THR A 152 -21.63 -10.27 0.34
N LEU A 153 -21.03 -11.28 -0.30
CA LEU A 153 -21.75 -12.39 -0.93
C LEU A 153 -22.10 -13.53 0.04
N GLY A 154 -21.59 -13.52 1.27
CA GLY A 154 -21.78 -14.58 2.26
C GLY A 154 -21.20 -15.94 1.82
N ILE A 155 -20.10 -15.92 1.07
CA ILE A 155 -19.38 -17.13 0.58
C ILE A 155 -17.91 -17.06 0.98
N THR A 156 -17.22 -18.20 0.93
CA THR A 156 -15.78 -18.31 1.26
C THR A 156 -14.94 -18.91 0.14
N GLU A 157 -15.57 -19.41 -0.92
CA GLU A 157 -14.95 -20.06 -2.08
C GLU A 157 -15.83 -19.88 -3.32
N GLY A 158 -15.27 -20.16 -4.50
CA GLY A 158 -16.00 -20.17 -5.77
C GLY A 158 -16.29 -18.77 -6.32
N LEU A 159 -15.48 -17.77 -5.98
CA LEU A 159 -15.65 -16.42 -6.50
C LEU A 159 -15.35 -16.38 -8.01
N THR A 160 -16.24 -15.74 -8.77
CA THR A 160 -16.08 -15.54 -10.23
C THR A 160 -16.13 -14.06 -10.59
N PRO A 161 -15.62 -13.65 -11.77
CA PRO A 161 -15.72 -12.26 -12.22
C PRO A 161 -17.16 -11.73 -12.23
N GLU A 162 -18.14 -12.55 -12.59
CA GLU A 162 -19.56 -12.15 -12.62
C GLU A 162 -20.13 -11.88 -11.21
N LEU A 163 -19.68 -12.64 -10.21
CA LEU A 163 -20.07 -12.42 -8.81
C LEU A 163 -19.45 -11.13 -8.26
N VAL A 164 -18.17 -10.90 -8.55
CA VAL A 164 -17.46 -9.67 -8.16
C VAL A 164 -18.15 -8.43 -8.73
N LEU A 165 -18.59 -8.48 -9.98
CA LEU A 165 -19.21 -7.35 -10.67
C LEU A 165 -20.74 -7.24 -10.41
N SER A 166 -21.27 -7.94 -9.42
CA SER A 166 -22.69 -7.88 -9.07
C SER A 166 -23.07 -6.56 -8.38
N ASP A 167 -24.31 -6.11 -8.56
CA ASP A 167 -24.81 -4.84 -8.00
C ASP A 167 -24.65 -4.73 -6.47
N GLU A 168 -24.68 -5.86 -5.76
CA GLU A 168 -24.51 -5.91 -4.30
C GLU A 168 -23.07 -5.60 -3.90
N VAL A 169 -22.10 -6.19 -4.60
CA VAL A 169 -20.67 -5.94 -4.37
C VAL A 169 -20.31 -4.52 -4.80
N VAL A 170 -20.83 -4.03 -5.93
CA VAL A 170 -20.65 -2.63 -6.37
C VAL A 170 -21.08 -1.66 -5.27
N LYS A 171 -22.25 -1.87 -4.66
CA LYS A 171 -22.73 -1.01 -3.57
C LYS A 171 -21.90 -1.11 -2.30
N ALA A 172 -21.40 -2.29 -1.96
CA ALA A 172 -20.49 -2.47 -0.83
C ALA A 172 -19.19 -1.67 -1.01
N PHE A 173 -18.61 -1.74 -2.21
CA PHE A 173 -17.46 -0.92 -2.59
C PHE A 173 -17.77 0.57 -2.56
N GLU A 174 -18.89 1.02 -3.16
CA GLU A 174 -19.31 2.43 -3.10
C GLU A 174 -19.44 2.93 -1.64
N GLY A 175 -19.98 2.11 -0.74
CA GLY A 175 -20.17 2.44 0.67
C GLY A 175 -18.86 2.66 1.42
N ILE A 176 -17.90 1.75 1.26
CA ILE A 176 -16.58 1.86 1.91
C ILE A 176 -15.74 2.97 1.26
N GLU A 177 -15.66 3.01 -0.06
CA GLU A 177 -14.78 3.91 -0.81
C GLU A 177 -15.20 5.38 -0.68
N ALA A 178 -16.50 5.66 -0.51
CA ALA A 178 -16.98 7.02 -0.22
C ALA A 178 -16.37 7.62 1.06
N ASN A 179 -15.91 6.76 1.98
CA ASN A 179 -15.29 7.11 3.26
C ASN A 179 -13.84 6.62 3.36
N THR A 180 -13.22 6.23 2.24
CA THR A 180 -11.78 6.08 2.15
C THR A 180 -11.14 7.45 1.96
N TYR A 181 -10.22 7.82 2.86
CA TYR A 181 -9.51 9.11 2.84
C TYR A 181 -8.02 8.97 2.50
N HIS A 182 -7.55 7.72 2.40
CA HIS A 182 -6.15 7.44 2.10
C HIS A 182 -5.99 6.08 1.42
N TYR A 183 -5.48 6.10 0.19
CA TYR A 183 -4.89 4.94 -0.47
C TYR A 183 -3.39 4.96 -0.22
N GLY A 184 -2.85 3.96 0.48
CA GLY A 184 -1.42 3.89 0.78
C GLY A 184 -0.67 2.96 -0.19
N VAL A 185 0.62 3.19 -0.41
CA VAL A 185 1.47 2.21 -1.10
C VAL A 185 1.76 0.96 -0.25
N SER A 186 1.78 1.10 1.07
CA SER A 186 2.08 0.03 2.01
C SER A 186 1.36 0.23 3.34
N THR A 187 0.93 -0.86 3.94
CA THR A 187 0.19 -0.82 5.21
C THR A 187 1.04 -0.28 6.36
N ARG A 188 2.35 -0.55 6.35
CA ARG A 188 3.31 0.05 7.29
C ARG A 188 3.27 1.57 7.21
N SER A 189 3.42 2.15 6.02
CA SER A 189 3.40 3.61 5.86
C SER A 189 2.08 4.24 6.29
N LEU A 190 0.96 3.57 6.00
CA LEU A 190 -0.38 4.00 6.39
C LEU A 190 -0.53 4.05 7.92
N PHE A 191 -0.18 2.96 8.61
CA PHE A 191 -0.32 2.86 10.07
C PHE A 191 0.72 3.70 10.83
N THR A 192 1.92 3.90 10.29
CA THR A 192 2.86 4.91 10.80
C THR A 192 2.27 6.33 10.73
N LYS A 193 1.60 6.69 9.63
CA LYS A 193 0.90 7.98 9.52
C LYS A 193 -0.24 8.07 10.54
N MET A 194 -1.04 7.01 10.71
CA MET A 194 -2.09 6.97 11.74
C MET A 194 -1.51 7.15 13.15
N ALA A 195 -0.46 6.42 13.50
CA ALA A 195 0.22 6.53 14.80
C ALA A 195 0.67 7.97 15.10
N ASN A 196 1.33 8.61 14.13
CA ASN A 196 1.89 9.96 14.29
C ASN A 196 0.85 11.08 14.32
N ARG A 197 -0.30 10.89 13.65
CA ARG A 197 -1.35 11.93 13.53
C ARG A 197 -2.52 11.72 14.49
N GLY A 198 -2.65 10.51 15.03
CA GLY A 198 -3.71 10.16 15.95
C GLY A 198 -5.07 9.96 15.26
N PRO A 199 -6.12 9.78 16.09
CA PRO A 199 -7.42 9.31 15.64
C PRO A 199 -8.20 10.30 14.78
N SER A 200 -7.85 11.59 14.73
CA SER A 200 -8.51 12.55 13.83
C SER A 200 -8.17 12.33 12.35
N TYR A 201 -7.07 11.62 12.08
CA TYR A 201 -6.61 11.34 10.73
C TYR A 201 -7.44 10.22 10.08
N LEU A 202 -7.32 9.01 10.59
CA LEU A 202 -8.10 7.84 10.18
C LEU A 202 -8.53 7.06 11.41
N HIS A 203 -9.68 6.41 11.33
CA HIS A 203 -10.28 5.63 12.42
C HIS A 203 -9.90 4.14 12.33
N ALA A 204 -9.83 3.62 11.12
CA ALA A 204 -9.44 2.24 10.84
C ALA A 204 -8.79 2.12 9.47
N GLY A 205 -8.12 0.99 9.24
CA GLY A 205 -7.63 0.64 7.92
C GLY A 205 -7.24 -0.82 7.78
N THR A 206 -6.98 -1.28 6.56
CA THR A 206 -6.61 -2.68 6.31
C THR A 206 -5.15 -2.94 6.66
N ASN A 207 -4.87 -4.08 7.29
CA ASN A 207 -3.52 -4.52 7.59
C ASN A 207 -3.47 -6.04 7.81
N SER A 208 -2.28 -6.59 8.02
CA SER A 208 -2.10 -7.91 8.61
C SER A 208 -2.02 -7.82 10.14
N GLU A 209 -2.28 -8.94 10.83
CA GLU A 209 -2.14 -9.04 12.29
C GLU A 209 -0.73 -8.62 12.73
N ILE A 210 0.31 -9.21 12.11
CA ILE A 210 1.70 -8.83 12.35
C ILE A 210 1.93 -7.32 12.12
N GLY A 211 1.30 -6.72 11.12
CA GLY A 211 1.44 -5.29 10.82
C GLY A 211 0.90 -4.38 11.93
N ILE A 212 -0.24 -4.74 12.53
CA ILE A 212 -0.80 -4.00 13.68
C ILE A 212 0.04 -4.22 14.93
N MET A 213 0.45 -5.46 15.19
CA MET A 213 1.32 -5.75 16.33
C MET A 213 2.64 -5.00 16.23
N ALA A 214 3.31 -5.06 15.09
CA ALA A 214 4.54 -4.30 14.85
C ALA A 214 4.33 -2.79 15.06
N THR A 215 3.19 -2.23 14.61
CA THR A 215 2.88 -0.80 14.82
C THR A 215 2.78 -0.44 16.31
N ASN A 216 2.16 -1.29 17.14
CA ASN A 216 2.06 -1.07 18.59
C ASN A 216 3.42 -1.21 19.31
N PHE A 217 4.37 -1.96 18.75
CA PHE A 217 5.66 -2.27 19.38
C PHE A 217 6.87 -1.52 18.79
N TYR A 218 6.70 -0.72 17.74
CA TYR A 218 7.78 0.09 17.21
C TYR A 218 8.20 1.17 18.22
N ASN A 219 9.43 1.08 18.71
CA ASN A 219 9.97 1.95 19.76
C ASN A 219 9.97 3.46 19.41
N ASP A 220 9.94 3.81 18.12
CA ASP A 220 9.94 5.20 17.65
C ASP A 220 8.52 5.77 17.42
N LEU A 221 7.48 4.98 17.68
CA LEU A 221 6.09 5.41 17.60
C LEU A 221 5.49 5.50 19.00
N GLU A 222 4.93 6.66 19.33
CA GLU A 222 4.13 6.87 20.54
C GLU A 222 2.68 7.19 20.14
N PRO A 223 1.94 6.20 19.64
CA PRO A 223 0.57 6.44 19.21
C PRO A 223 -0.28 6.89 20.41
N PRO A 224 -1.23 7.83 20.23
CA PRO A 224 -2.03 8.34 21.34
C PRO A 224 -2.91 7.28 21.98
N TRP A 225 -3.31 6.25 21.21
CA TRP A 225 -4.01 5.05 21.65
C TRP A 225 -3.40 3.82 20.98
N GLU A 226 -3.50 2.65 21.59
CA GLU A 226 -3.09 1.42 20.91
C GLU A 226 -4.06 1.07 19.78
N PHE A 227 -3.56 0.36 18.77
CA PHE A 227 -4.40 -0.29 17.78
C PHE A 227 -4.82 -1.68 18.25
N VAL A 228 -5.98 -2.12 17.78
CA VAL A 228 -6.39 -3.52 17.81
C VAL A 228 -6.52 -4.04 16.39
N PHE A 229 -6.29 -5.34 16.23
CA PHE A 229 -6.51 -6.08 15.01
C PHE A 229 -7.83 -6.84 15.09
N ILE A 230 -8.74 -6.50 14.19
CA ILE A 230 -10.04 -7.12 14.02
C ILE A 230 -9.92 -8.12 12.88
N ILE A 231 -9.98 -9.40 13.23
CA ILE A 231 -10.19 -10.50 12.28
C ILE A 231 -11.68 -10.50 11.90
N PRO A 232 -12.05 -10.27 10.63
CA PRO A 232 -13.44 -10.26 10.19
C PRO A 232 -14.15 -11.57 10.54
N ALA A 233 -15.30 -11.46 11.19
CA ALA A 233 -16.00 -12.63 11.75
C ALA A 233 -16.44 -13.66 10.69
N ASP A 234 -16.73 -13.20 9.48
CA ASP A 234 -17.32 -14.01 8.42
C ASP A 234 -16.28 -14.70 7.53
N GLY A 235 -14.99 -14.50 7.80
CA GLY A 235 -13.89 -15.14 7.08
C GLY A 235 -12.73 -14.18 6.78
N THR A 236 -11.53 -14.73 6.70
CA THR A 236 -10.30 -13.99 6.42
C THR A 236 -9.36 -14.79 5.52
N PHE A 237 -8.48 -14.09 4.82
CA PHE A 237 -7.26 -14.72 4.34
C PHE A 237 -6.31 -14.96 5.52
N TRP A 238 -5.90 -16.21 5.68
CA TRP A 238 -4.83 -16.62 6.58
C TRP A 238 -3.57 -16.75 5.72
N SER A 239 -2.76 -15.69 5.69
CA SER A 239 -1.53 -15.63 4.91
C SER A 239 -0.51 -16.58 5.51
N GLU A 240 -0.36 -17.73 4.86
CA GLU A 240 0.28 -18.96 5.33
C GLU A 240 1.78 -19.07 5.02
N ASN A 241 2.35 -18.05 4.37
CA ASN A 241 3.78 -17.90 4.10
C ASN A 241 4.49 -19.23 3.76
N PRO A 242 4.06 -19.96 2.72
CA PRO A 242 4.58 -21.31 2.47
C PRO A 242 6.09 -21.26 2.16
N TYR A 243 6.81 -22.36 2.35
CA TYR A 243 8.20 -22.49 1.93
C TYR A 243 8.33 -23.53 0.82
N CYS A 244 8.72 -23.11 -0.37
CA CYS A 244 8.82 -23.95 -1.55
C CYS A 244 10.26 -24.08 -2.03
N ILE A 245 10.72 -25.31 -2.21
CA ILE A 245 12.01 -25.61 -2.83
C ILE A 245 11.85 -25.62 -4.36
N LEU A 246 12.66 -24.83 -5.07
CA LEU A 246 12.49 -24.65 -6.51
C LEU A 246 13.08 -25.82 -7.32
N GLN A 247 12.46 -26.07 -8.47
CA GLN A 247 12.79 -27.12 -9.44
C GLN A 247 13.33 -26.51 -10.72
N ALA A 248 14.39 -25.73 -10.56
CA ALA A 248 15.06 -25.08 -11.65
C ALA A 248 16.46 -25.66 -11.90
N ASP A 249 16.98 -25.45 -13.10
CA ASP A 249 18.26 -26.01 -13.55
C ASP A 249 19.46 -25.46 -12.77
N TRP A 250 19.35 -24.25 -12.22
CA TRP A 250 20.38 -23.65 -11.36
C TRP A 250 20.40 -24.23 -9.95
N VAL A 251 19.33 -24.92 -9.52
CA VAL A 251 19.26 -25.52 -8.18
C VAL A 251 19.80 -26.95 -8.23
N SER A 252 20.97 -27.16 -7.63
CA SER A 252 21.58 -28.48 -7.52
C SER A 252 20.85 -29.38 -6.51
N GLU A 253 21.04 -30.70 -6.62
CA GLU A 253 20.46 -31.65 -5.66
C GLU A 253 20.93 -31.41 -4.22
N GLU A 254 22.19 -30.99 -4.05
CA GLU A 254 22.77 -30.66 -2.75
C GLU A 254 22.17 -29.38 -2.15
N GLU A 255 21.80 -28.40 -2.99
CA GLU A 255 21.08 -27.20 -2.56
C GLU A 255 19.62 -27.51 -2.20
N ARG A 256 18.96 -28.43 -2.92
CA ARG A 256 17.62 -28.91 -2.53
C ARG A 256 17.65 -29.61 -1.18
N GLU A 257 18.64 -30.46 -0.95
CA GLU A 257 18.86 -31.10 0.36
C GLU A 257 19.07 -30.04 1.46
N ALA A 258 19.94 -29.06 1.21
CA ALA A 258 20.21 -27.98 2.14
C ALA A 258 18.94 -27.14 2.46
N ALA A 259 18.14 -26.85 1.43
CA ALA A 259 16.88 -26.13 1.58
C ALA A 259 15.83 -26.94 2.37
N GLY A 260 15.83 -28.27 2.23
CA GLY A 260 15.01 -29.17 3.06
C GLY A 260 15.44 -29.19 4.53
N ILE A 261 16.74 -29.23 4.81
CA ILE A 261 17.26 -29.14 6.18
C ILE A 261 16.91 -27.79 6.83
N TYR A 262 16.95 -26.72 6.06
CA TYR A 262 16.54 -25.40 6.54
C TYR A 262 15.02 -25.32 6.78
N LEU A 263 14.21 -25.93 5.92
CA LEU A 263 12.77 -26.07 6.14
C LEU A 263 12.46 -26.82 7.45
N ASP A 264 13.12 -27.96 7.69
CA ASP A 264 12.96 -28.71 8.94
C ASP A 264 13.33 -27.87 10.16
N TYR A 265 14.34 -27.00 10.05
CA TYR A 265 14.70 -26.05 11.09
C TYR A 265 13.63 -24.97 11.30
N LEU A 266 13.07 -24.42 10.23
CA LEU A 266 11.97 -23.44 10.31
C LEU A 266 10.73 -24.03 11.00
N LEU A 267 10.42 -25.29 10.74
CA LEU A 267 9.31 -26.03 11.38
C LEU A 267 9.66 -26.54 12.78
N GLY A 268 10.93 -26.41 13.20
CA GLY A 268 11.39 -26.81 14.52
C GLY A 268 10.86 -25.89 15.63
N SER A 269 10.66 -26.46 16.82
CA SER A 269 10.02 -25.73 17.94
C SER A 269 10.74 -24.43 18.34
N GLU A 270 12.05 -24.31 18.13
CA GLU A 270 12.79 -23.07 18.41
C GLU A 270 12.35 -21.95 17.47
N ALA A 271 12.44 -22.16 16.15
CA ALA A 271 12.02 -21.18 15.15
C ALA A 271 10.53 -20.86 15.24
N GLN A 272 9.69 -21.86 15.51
CA GLN A 272 8.26 -21.66 15.71
C GLN A 272 7.94 -20.87 17.01
N ASN A 273 8.73 -21.00 18.07
CA ASN A 273 8.59 -20.13 19.25
C ASN A 273 9.03 -18.70 18.95
N THR A 274 10.12 -18.51 18.19
CA THR A 274 10.54 -17.18 17.71
C THR A 274 9.47 -16.53 16.86
N ALA A 275 8.72 -17.28 16.04
CA ALA A 275 7.60 -16.72 15.28
C ALA A 275 6.59 -16.00 16.17
N VAL A 276 6.23 -16.58 17.33
CA VAL A 276 5.33 -15.94 18.29
C VAL A 276 5.93 -14.66 18.89
N ASP A 277 7.23 -14.67 19.19
CA ASP A 277 7.95 -13.51 19.71
C ASP A 277 8.02 -12.38 18.65
N GLU A 278 7.99 -12.73 17.37
CA GLU A 278 7.93 -11.84 16.19
C GLU A 278 6.50 -11.60 15.67
N TRP A 279 5.49 -11.77 16.55
CA TRP A 279 4.07 -11.48 16.26
C TRP A 279 3.43 -12.29 15.13
N LEU A 280 3.96 -13.47 14.83
CA LEU A 280 3.42 -14.42 13.85
C LEU A 280 2.82 -15.63 14.55
N ARG A 281 1.80 -16.24 13.91
CA ARG A 281 1.24 -17.50 14.39
C ARG A 281 2.10 -18.66 13.87
N PRO A 282 2.49 -19.61 14.73
CA PRO A 282 3.30 -20.74 14.33
C PRO A 282 2.46 -21.75 13.54
N ALA A 283 3.06 -22.39 12.53
CA ALA A 283 2.46 -23.53 11.84
C ALA A 283 2.24 -24.72 12.79
N ASP A 284 3.08 -24.86 13.83
CA ASP A 284 2.84 -25.81 14.92
C ASP A 284 1.84 -25.25 15.93
N GLU A 285 0.56 -25.58 15.73
CA GLU A 285 -0.55 -25.15 16.61
C GLU A 285 -0.45 -25.66 18.05
N SER A 286 0.44 -26.62 18.35
CA SER A 286 0.68 -27.04 19.73
C SER A 286 1.45 -26.00 20.55
N ILE A 287 2.10 -25.04 19.89
CA ILE A 287 2.79 -23.92 20.53
C ILE A 287 1.76 -22.87 20.92
N PRO A 288 1.65 -22.53 22.22
CA PRO A 288 0.67 -21.56 22.68
C PRO A 288 1.05 -20.15 22.21
N LEU A 289 0.05 -19.44 21.67
CA LEU A 289 0.13 -17.99 21.50
C LEU A 289 0.23 -17.32 22.88
N ARG A 290 1.15 -16.38 22.99
CA ARG A 290 1.51 -15.66 24.21
C ARG A 290 1.94 -14.24 23.84
N GLN A 291 2.04 -13.39 24.86
CA GLN A 291 2.71 -12.10 24.77
C GLN A 291 4.00 -12.21 23.91
N PRO A 292 4.13 -11.45 22.80
CA PRO A 292 3.36 -10.25 22.46
C PRO A 292 2.03 -10.47 21.70
N LEU A 293 1.70 -11.67 21.23
CA LEU A 293 0.37 -11.97 20.68
C LEU A 293 -0.63 -12.19 21.82
N SER A 294 -1.45 -11.19 22.11
CA SER A 294 -2.45 -11.27 23.16
C SER A 294 -3.58 -10.26 22.97
N LEU A 295 -4.71 -10.52 23.64
CA LEU A 295 -5.83 -9.59 23.66
C LEU A 295 -5.45 -8.24 24.31
N GLU A 296 -4.58 -8.29 25.31
CA GLU A 296 -4.03 -7.10 25.97
C GLU A 296 -3.26 -6.23 24.99
N ASN A 297 -2.51 -6.81 24.04
CA ASN A 297 -1.77 -6.06 23.03
C ASN A 297 -2.56 -5.77 21.76
N GLY A 298 -3.84 -6.15 21.74
CA GLY A 298 -4.77 -5.78 20.68
C GLY A 298 -5.02 -6.86 19.64
N THR A 299 -4.75 -8.14 19.87
CA THR A 299 -5.20 -9.20 18.96
C THR A 299 -5.89 -10.35 19.69
N ASP A 300 -6.95 -10.90 19.08
CA ASP A 300 -7.69 -12.03 19.65
C ASP A 300 -7.04 -13.36 19.26
N THR A 301 -6.27 -13.92 20.18
CA THR A 301 -5.58 -15.21 20.01
C THR A 301 -6.52 -16.41 20.05
N SER A 302 -7.80 -16.24 20.41
CA SER A 302 -8.78 -17.32 20.37
C SER A 302 -9.29 -17.61 18.95
N LYS A 303 -9.12 -16.66 18.03
CA LYS A 303 -9.49 -16.81 16.62
C LYS A 303 -8.41 -17.55 15.83
N ASN A 304 -8.80 -18.51 15.00
CA ASN A 304 -7.90 -19.32 14.17
C ASN A 304 -8.68 -19.89 12.96
N PRO A 305 -8.02 -20.62 12.02
CA PRO A 305 -8.70 -21.19 10.86
C PRO A 305 -9.87 -22.15 11.19
N ASP A 306 -9.89 -22.76 12.39
CA ASP A 306 -10.99 -23.66 12.81
C ASP A 306 -12.29 -22.91 13.12
N ASN A 307 -12.21 -21.65 13.54
CA ASN A 307 -13.37 -20.87 13.98
C ASN A 307 -13.60 -19.55 13.21
N VAL A 308 -12.65 -19.14 12.37
CA VAL A 308 -12.84 -18.11 11.35
C VAL A 308 -12.48 -18.71 9.99
N PRO A 309 -13.47 -18.93 9.11
CA PRO A 309 -13.25 -19.63 7.84
C PRO A 309 -12.15 -18.99 6.98
N PRO A 310 -11.23 -19.79 6.41
CA PRO A 310 -10.30 -19.31 5.39
C PRO A 310 -11.04 -18.94 4.11
N LEU A 311 -10.57 -17.89 3.44
CA LEU A 311 -11.06 -17.48 2.12
C LEU A 311 -10.21 -18.09 1.00
N GLU A 312 -10.87 -18.58 -0.06
CA GLU A 312 -10.20 -19.18 -1.22
C GLU A 312 -9.43 -18.11 -2.02
N SER A 313 -8.20 -18.44 -2.42
CA SER A 313 -7.43 -17.65 -3.38
C SER A 313 -8.15 -17.56 -4.72
N VAL A 314 -8.06 -16.41 -5.39
CA VAL A 314 -8.85 -16.14 -6.60
C VAL A 314 -8.01 -16.31 -7.87
N SER A 315 -8.68 -16.55 -9.00
CA SER A 315 -8.03 -16.62 -10.32
C SER A 315 -7.63 -15.23 -10.83
N GLY A 316 -6.68 -15.15 -11.77
CA GLY A 316 -6.27 -13.87 -12.38
C GLY A 316 -7.43 -13.07 -12.99
N GLN A 317 -8.40 -13.73 -13.64
CA GLN A 317 -9.59 -13.04 -14.16
C GLN A 317 -10.46 -12.44 -13.04
N THR A 318 -10.47 -13.06 -11.86
CA THR A 318 -11.21 -12.56 -10.70
C THR A 318 -10.44 -11.43 -10.02
N THR A 319 -9.10 -11.49 -9.98
CA THR A 319 -8.23 -10.38 -9.61
C THR A 319 -8.52 -9.14 -10.46
N ASP A 320 -8.54 -9.29 -11.79
CA ASP A 320 -8.86 -8.19 -12.72
C ASP A 320 -10.24 -7.59 -12.43
N ALA A 321 -11.24 -8.42 -12.12
CA ALA A 321 -12.59 -7.95 -11.79
C ALA A 321 -12.63 -7.15 -10.46
N ILE A 322 -11.82 -7.56 -9.47
CA ILE A 322 -11.70 -6.86 -8.17
C ILE A 322 -11.00 -5.51 -8.35
N GLU A 323 -9.96 -5.44 -9.19
CA GLU A 323 -9.33 -4.17 -9.53
C GLU A 323 -10.26 -3.27 -10.32
N GLN A 324 -11.04 -3.83 -11.26
CA GLN A 324 -12.00 -3.08 -12.06
C GLN A 324 -13.08 -2.43 -11.17
N ILE A 325 -13.71 -3.20 -10.27
CA ILE A 325 -14.74 -2.64 -9.39
C ILE A 325 -14.14 -1.60 -8.44
N PHE A 326 -12.92 -1.83 -7.93
CA PHE A 326 -12.21 -0.84 -7.12
C PHE A 326 -12.00 0.47 -7.92
N LEU A 327 -11.42 0.42 -9.12
CA LEU A 327 -11.19 1.61 -9.93
C LEU A 327 -12.48 2.34 -10.32
N GLN A 328 -13.59 1.62 -10.48
CA GLN A 328 -14.91 2.19 -10.76
C GLN A 328 -15.50 2.93 -9.55
N THR A 329 -15.23 2.46 -8.33
CA THR A 329 -15.91 2.91 -7.10
C THR A 329 -15.03 3.74 -6.19
N LYS A 330 -13.70 3.71 -6.39
CA LYS A 330 -12.75 4.50 -5.61
C LYS A 330 -13.12 5.98 -5.64
N LYS A 331 -12.81 6.68 -4.55
CA LYS A 331 -13.06 8.10 -4.44
C LYS A 331 -12.26 8.86 -5.51
N PRO A 332 -12.90 9.65 -6.38
CA PRO A 332 -12.19 10.37 -7.44
C PRO A 332 -11.20 11.38 -6.87
N ALA A 333 -10.08 11.54 -7.56
CA ALA A 333 -9.02 12.48 -7.20
C ALA A 333 -9.17 13.83 -7.92
N THR A 334 -8.58 14.86 -7.35
CA THR A 334 -8.23 16.12 -8.01
C THR A 334 -6.72 16.31 -7.85
N VAL A 335 -5.99 16.16 -8.95
CA VAL A 335 -4.53 16.19 -8.97
C VAL A 335 -4.04 17.47 -9.65
N VAL A 336 -3.30 18.28 -8.90
CA VAL A 336 -2.58 19.44 -9.44
C VAL A 336 -1.12 19.04 -9.66
N ILE A 337 -0.70 18.93 -10.92
CA ILE A 337 0.68 18.64 -11.28
C ILE A 337 1.44 19.97 -11.38
N LEU A 338 2.51 20.10 -10.61
CA LEU A 338 3.37 21.27 -10.58
C LEU A 338 4.80 20.88 -10.94
N VAL A 339 5.29 21.32 -12.10
CA VAL A 339 6.57 20.87 -12.66
C VAL A 339 7.55 22.02 -12.86
N ASP A 340 8.78 21.83 -12.35
CA ASP A 340 9.89 22.74 -12.64
C ASP A 340 10.28 22.62 -14.12
N THR A 341 10.38 23.76 -14.79
CA THR A 341 10.85 23.91 -16.16
C THR A 341 11.99 24.92 -16.26
N SER A 342 12.70 25.14 -15.15
CA SER A 342 13.91 25.96 -15.05
C SER A 342 15.02 25.50 -15.99
N GLY A 343 16.05 26.34 -16.16
CA GLY A 343 17.18 26.02 -17.03
C GLY A 343 17.95 24.75 -16.64
N SER A 344 17.97 24.37 -15.35
CA SER A 344 18.65 23.16 -14.86
C SER A 344 18.00 21.86 -15.36
N MET A 345 16.71 21.91 -15.68
CA MET A 345 15.96 20.79 -16.25
C MET A 345 16.36 20.43 -17.70
N ALA A 346 17.29 21.15 -18.32
CA ALA A 346 17.65 20.91 -19.72
C ALA A 346 18.21 19.50 -19.98
N GLY A 347 17.99 18.99 -21.19
CA GLY A 347 18.43 17.65 -21.59
C GLY A 347 17.49 16.55 -21.09
N ASN A 348 18.06 15.43 -20.64
CA ASN A 348 17.28 14.24 -20.29
C ASN A 348 16.30 14.46 -19.13
N LYS A 349 16.55 15.44 -18.26
CA LYS A 349 15.67 15.76 -17.13
C LYS A 349 14.28 16.20 -17.60
N ILE A 350 14.19 17.22 -18.45
CA ILE A 350 12.89 17.67 -18.95
C ILE A 350 12.22 16.59 -19.80
N ASP A 351 12.97 15.79 -20.55
CA ASP A 351 12.42 14.69 -21.34
C ASP A 351 11.80 13.61 -20.44
N GLY A 352 12.50 13.18 -19.38
CA GLY A 352 11.99 12.25 -18.38
C GLY A 352 10.79 12.80 -17.60
N ALA A 353 10.83 14.08 -17.18
CA ALA A 353 9.72 14.72 -16.51
C ALA A 353 8.46 14.77 -17.39
N ARG A 354 8.59 15.07 -18.69
CA ARG A 354 7.46 15.01 -19.64
C ARG A 354 6.87 13.60 -19.72
N GLN A 355 7.71 12.60 -19.90
CA GLN A 355 7.26 11.21 -20.03
C GLN A 355 6.57 10.72 -18.76
N GLY A 356 7.16 10.99 -17.58
CA GLY A 356 6.58 10.68 -16.29
C GLY A 356 5.23 11.35 -16.05
N MET A 357 5.09 12.64 -16.38
CA MET A 357 3.80 13.34 -16.30
C MET A 357 2.74 12.76 -17.24
N ILE A 358 3.12 12.37 -18.47
CA ILE A 358 2.21 11.70 -19.41
C ILE A 358 1.74 10.35 -18.82
N THR A 359 2.65 9.58 -18.23
CA THR A 359 2.32 8.34 -17.52
C THR A 359 1.35 8.58 -16.37
N LEU A 360 1.58 9.59 -15.53
CA LEU A 360 0.65 9.97 -14.45
C LEU A 360 -0.72 10.34 -15.01
N ILE A 361 -0.82 11.25 -15.98
CA ILE A 361 -2.10 11.70 -16.57
C ILE A 361 -2.88 10.51 -17.13
N ASN A 362 -2.21 9.57 -17.80
CA ASN A 362 -2.85 8.39 -18.39
C ASN A 362 -3.25 7.32 -17.35
N SER A 363 -2.69 7.35 -16.13
CA SER A 363 -3.05 6.44 -15.04
C SER A 363 -4.29 6.88 -14.26
N LEU A 364 -4.66 8.18 -14.35
CA LEU A 364 -5.83 8.72 -13.69
C LEU A 364 -7.13 8.21 -14.34
N GLN A 365 -8.17 8.05 -13.53
CA GLN A 365 -9.48 7.60 -13.98
C GLN A 365 -10.24 8.72 -14.70
N PRO A 366 -11.17 8.42 -15.63
CA PRO A 366 -11.88 9.43 -16.40
C PRO A 366 -12.64 10.48 -15.54
N ASP A 367 -13.09 10.10 -14.34
CA ASP A 367 -13.80 10.99 -13.41
C ASP A 367 -12.85 11.85 -12.56
N ASP A 368 -11.57 11.50 -12.49
CA ASP A 368 -10.55 12.30 -11.80
C ASP A 368 -10.42 13.66 -12.48
N ARG A 369 -9.96 14.65 -11.73
CA ARG A 369 -9.67 15.99 -12.23
C ARG A 369 -8.17 16.22 -12.24
N VAL A 370 -7.68 16.90 -13.28
CA VAL A 370 -6.28 17.23 -13.43
C VAL A 370 -6.11 18.70 -13.83
N ALA A 371 -5.12 19.35 -13.22
CA ALA A 371 -4.61 20.66 -13.62
C ALA A 371 -3.08 20.58 -13.70
N VAL A 372 -2.46 21.18 -14.72
CA VAL A 372 -1.01 21.13 -14.93
C VAL A 372 -0.46 22.53 -14.98
N TYR A 373 0.48 22.82 -14.09
CA TYR A 373 1.23 24.08 -14.02
C TYR A 373 2.71 23.80 -14.20
N SER A 374 3.36 24.60 -15.03
CA SER A 374 4.82 24.66 -15.07
C SER A 374 5.30 25.93 -14.39
N PHE A 375 6.46 25.86 -13.76
CA PHE A 375 7.11 27.04 -13.20
C PHE A 375 8.55 27.14 -13.66
N GLU A 376 9.00 28.37 -13.80
CA GLU A 376 10.38 28.78 -14.04
C GLU A 376 10.58 30.14 -13.36
N SER A 377 11.07 31.18 -14.05
CA SER A 377 10.95 32.57 -13.60
C SER A 377 9.49 33.05 -13.49
N SER A 378 8.50 32.34 -14.04
CA SER A 378 7.05 32.60 -13.90
C SER A 378 6.26 31.29 -13.79
N ILE A 379 5.01 31.37 -13.31
CA ILE A 379 4.10 30.21 -13.17
C ILE A 379 3.09 30.25 -14.30
N ASN A 380 2.94 29.15 -15.04
CA ASN A 380 2.13 29.07 -16.24
C ASN A 380 1.21 27.85 -16.20
N GLU A 381 -0.06 28.03 -16.57
CA GLU A 381 -0.97 26.92 -16.83
C GLU A 381 -0.62 26.28 -18.17
N VAL A 382 -0.43 24.95 -18.20
CA VAL A 382 0.02 24.22 -19.38
C VAL A 382 -1.13 23.94 -20.35
N GLY A 383 -2.36 23.88 -19.85
CA GLY A 383 -3.56 23.63 -20.64
C GLY A 383 -4.81 23.64 -19.75
N PRO A 384 -6.01 23.41 -20.31
CA PRO A 384 -7.24 23.51 -19.56
C PRO A 384 -7.29 22.48 -18.42
N ALA A 385 -7.52 22.94 -17.18
CA ALA A 385 -7.86 22.07 -16.07
C ALA A 385 -9.28 21.48 -16.24
N GLY A 386 -9.48 20.21 -15.89
CA GLY A 386 -10.76 19.54 -16.08
C GLY A 386 -10.76 18.07 -15.69
N ARG A 387 -11.87 17.37 -16.00
CA ARG A 387 -11.94 15.92 -15.84
C ARG A 387 -11.00 15.25 -16.84
N VAL A 388 -10.28 14.23 -16.41
CA VAL A 388 -9.26 13.53 -17.21
C VAL A 388 -9.86 13.04 -18.53
N GLY A 389 -11.07 12.47 -18.51
CA GLY A 389 -11.77 12.04 -19.72
C GLY A 389 -12.01 13.15 -20.77
N ASP A 390 -11.99 14.42 -20.37
CA ASP A 390 -12.20 15.58 -21.24
C ASP A 390 -10.89 16.24 -21.69
N VAL A 391 -9.88 16.30 -20.81
CA VAL A 391 -8.69 17.15 -21.02
C VAL A 391 -7.38 16.39 -21.22
N ALA A 392 -7.32 15.08 -20.94
CA ALA A 392 -6.07 14.31 -20.92
C ALA A 392 -5.25 14.45 -22.21
N GLN A 393 -5.87 14.26 -23.38
CA GLN A 393 -5.17 14.35 -24.67
C GLN A 393 -4.57 15.74 -24.91
N THR A 394 -5.30 16.80 -24.58
CA THR A 394 -4.79 18.18 -24.75
C THR A 394 -3.64 18.46 -23.80
N LEU A 395 -3.74 17.98 -22.55
CA LEU A 395 -2.69 18.16 -21.56
C LEU A 395 -1.42 17.38 -21.93
N THR A 396 -1.53 16.13 -22.37
CA THR A 396 -0.36 15.33 -22.78
C THR A 396 0.35 15.92 -23.99
N ASP A 397 -0.40 16.43 -24.98
CA ASP A 397 0.16 17.13 -26.15
C ASP A 397 0.89 18.42 -25.76
N ASN A 398 0.37 19.18 -24.79
CA ASN A 398 1.00 20.41 -24.30
C ASN A 398 2.22 20.12 -23.40
N VAL A 399 2.12 19.11 -22.53
CA VAL A 399 3.23 18.62 -21.70
C VAL A 399 4.40 18.22 -22.59
N GLY A 400 4.14 17.52 -23.70
CA GLY A 400 5.15 17.15 -24.71
C GLY A 400 5.96 18.32 -25.29
N GLN A 401 5.48 19.56 -25.14
CA GLN A 401 6.09 20.78 -25.68
C GLN A 401 6.79 21.66 -24.63
N LEU A 402 6.74 21.30 -23.35
CA LEU A 402 7.40 22.06 -22.27
C LEU A 402 8.89 22.21 -22.53
N LYS A 403 9.53 23.32 -22.17
CA LYS A 403 10.97 23.52 -22.42
C LYS A 403 11.65 24.08 -21.18
N ALA A 404 12.81 23.51 -20.85
CA ALA A 404 13.69 23.99 -19.80
C ALA A 404 14.26 25.38 -20.14
N ARG A 405 14.00 26.37 -19.30
CA ARG A 405 14.49 27.76 -19.41
C ARG A 405 14.21 28.54 -18.13
N GLY A 406 14.89 29.66 -17.96
CA GLY A 406 14.61 30.59 -16.85
C GLY A 406 15.17 30.11 -15.50
N ASP A 407 14.72 30.80 -14.46
CA ASP A 407 15.09 30.56 -13.06
C ASP A 407 14.08 29.59 -12.40
N THR A 408 14.12 29.46 -11.07
CA THR A 408 13.26 28.54 -10.30
C THR A 408 12.43 29.31 -9.28
N ARG A 409 11.12 29.45 -9.52
CA ARG A 409 10.15 30.12 -8.63
C ARG A 409 9.30 29.09 -7.87
N LEU A 410 9.95 28.28 -7.04
CA LEU A 410 9.38 27.15 -6.33
C LEU A 410 8.38 27.57 -5.24
N HIS A 411 8.76 28.47 -4.34
CA HIS A 411 7.91 28.84 -3.19
C HIS A 411 6.58 29.48 -3.63
N ASP A 412 6.63 30.45 -4.55
CA ASP A 412 5.39 31.09 -5.06
C ASP A 412 4.50 30.05 -5.78
N ALA A 413 5.12 29.12 -6.52
CA ALA A 413 4.42 28.09 -7.27
C ALA A 413 3.67 27.10 -6.38
N VAL A 414 4.30 26.65 -5.29
CA VAL A 414 3.66 25.74 -4.34
C VAL A 414 2.46 26.41 -3.67
N CYS A 415 2.61 27.64 -3.18
CA CYS A 415 1.47 28.36 -2.57
C CYS A 415 0.33 28.60 -3.56
N GLN A 416 0.64 28.94 -4.82
CA GLN A 416 -0.38 29.09 -5.84
C GLN A 416 -1.09 27.76 -6.12
N ALA A 417 -0.36 26.64 -6.19
CA ALA A 417 -0.96 25.31 -6.39
C ALA A 417 -1.86 24.91 -5.21
N VAL A 418 -1.46 25.21 -3.96
CA VAL A 418 -2.30 25.01 -2.77
C VAL A 418 -3.58 25.84 -2.84
N GLU A 419 -3.49 27.12 -3.23
CA GLU A 419 -4.66 27.97 -3.42
C GLU A 419 -5.62 27.37 -4.48
N GLN A 420 -5.09 26.90 -5.61
CA GLN A 420 -5.90 26.26 -6.65
C GLN A 420 -6.55 24.97 -6.15
N ALA A 421 -5.81 24.11 -5.45
CA ALA A 421 -6.35 22.87 -4.88
C ALA A 421 -7.48 23.17 -3.88
N ASN A 422 -7.32 24.16 -3.00
CA ASN A 422 -8.34 24.59 -2.04
C ASN A 422 -9.59 25.17 -2.73
N ASN A 423 -9.41 25.92 -3.82
CA ASN A 423 -10.53 26.45 -4.61
C ASN A 423 -11.31 25.32 -5.29
N LEU A 424 -10.61 24.33 -5.84
CA LEU A 424 -11.22 23.12 -6.42
C LEU A 424 -11.91 22.27 -5.34
N GLN A 425 -11.36 22.22 -4.13
CA GLN A 425 -11.98 21.58 -2.97
C GLN A 425 -13.30 22.23 -2.59
N THR A 426 -13.29 23.54 -2.39
CA THR A 426 -14.48 24.31 -2.06
C THR A 426 -15.57 24.17 -3.13
N ALA A 427 -15.18 24.17 -4.41
CA ALA A 427 -16.11 23.97 -5.53
C ALA A 427 -16.71 22.55 -5.54
N GLY A 428 -15.89 21.53 -5.29
CA GLY A 428 -16.31 20.13 -5.18
C GLY A 428 -17.29 19.92 -4.03
N GLU A 429 -16.96 20.42 -2.83
CA GLU A 429 -17.84 20.37 -1.64
C GLU A 429 -19.19 21.04 -1.91
N THR A 430 -19.19 22.20 -2.57
CA THR A 430 -20.42 22.91 -2.96
C THR A 430 -21.28 22.08 -3.93
N ALA A 431 -20.64 21.32 -4.82
CA ALA A 431 -21.29 20.40 -5.74
C ALA A 431 -21.62 19.04 -5.12
N SER A 432 -21.30 18.82 -3.84
CA SER A 432 -21.37 17.50 -3.17
C SER A 432 -20.54 16.42 -3.85
N GLU A 433 -19.47 16.80 -4.55
CA GLU A 433 -18.46 15.89 -5.10
C GLU A 433 -17.40 15.64 -4.03
N LYS A 434 -17.51 14.52 -3.30
CA LYS A 434 -16.45 14.07 -2.38
C LYS A 434 -15.25 13.58 -3.20
N ARG A 435 -14.11 14.30 -3.13
CA ARG A 435 -12.88 13.94 -3.84
C ARG A 435 -11.67 13.90 -2.91
N LEU A 436 -10.61 13.25 -3.34
CA LEU A 436 -9.26 13.41 -2.77
C LEU A 436 -8.56 14.58 -3.47
N TYR A 437 -7.69 15.29 -2.74
CA TYR A 437 -6.98 16.45 -3.28
C TYR A 437 -5.47 16.29 -3.09
N GLY A 438 -4.75 16.27 -4.21
CA GLY A 438 -3.31 16.04 -4.24
C GLY A 438 -2.58 17.03 -5.13
N ILE A 439 -1.39 17.44 -4.72
CA ILE A 439 -0.43 18.19 -5.53
C ILE A 439 0.76 17.28 -5.78
N VAL A 440 1.18 17.13 -7.03
CA VAL A 440 2.40 16.41 -7.39
C VAL A 440 3.43 17.45 -7.83
N LEU A 441 4.44 17.68 -7.01
CA LEU A 441 5.49 18.67 -7.21
C LEU A 441 6.78 17.98 -7.67
N LEU A 442 7.32 18.36 -8.82
CA LEU A 442 8.66 17.95 -9.27
C LEU A 442 9.58 19.17 -9.37
N SER A 443 10.74 19.12 -8.71
CA SER A 443 11.77 20.16 -8.77
C SER A 443 13.17 19.56 -8.79
N ASP A 444 14.08 20.13 -9.60
CA ASP A 444 15.47 19.68 -9.73
C ASP A 444 16.49 20.64 -9.11
N GLY A 445 16.00 21.71 -8.49
CA GLY A 445 16.83 22.83 -8.04
C GLY A 445 16.24 23.59 -6.86
N GLN A 446 17.08 24.49 -6.38
CA GLN A 446 16.82 25.44 -5.30
C GLN A 446 15.96 26.61 -5.78
N ASP A 447 15.19 27.22 -4.88
CA ASP A 447 14.46 28.45 -5.20
C ASP A 447 15.43 29.61 -5.49
N THR A 448 15.23 30.28 -6.61
CA THR A 448 16.11 31.38 -7.08
C THR A 448 15.35 32.63 -7.50
N ALA A 449 14.02 32.57 -7.61
CA ALA A 449 13.20 33.64 -8.16
C ALA A 449 11.91 33.95 -7.39
N SER A 450 11.57 33.20 -6.32
CA SER A 450 10.35 33.46 -5.56
C SER A 450 10.41 34.77 -4.79
N GLN A 451 9.24 35.39 -4.65
CA GLN A 451 9.05 36.53 -3.75
C GLN A 451 8.81 36.07 -2.31
N LEU A 452 8.20 34.90 -2.14
CA LEU A 452 8.02 34.26 -0.85
C LEU A 452 9.34 33.67 -0.34
N SER A 453 9.64 33.95 0.92
CA SER A 453 10.66 33.21 1.66
C SER A 453 10.15 31.82 2.07
N GLU A 454 11.07 30.92 2.39
CA GLU A 454 10.71 29.56 2.83
C GLU A 454 9.74 29.56 4.04
N PRO A 455 9.89 30.38 5.11
CA PRO A 455 8.89 30.43 6.17
C PRO A 455 7.49 30.79 5.67
N GLN A 456 7.39 31.72 4.72
CA GLN A 456 6.10 32.13 4.15
C GLN A 456 5.48 31.05 3.25
N LEU A 457 6.30 30.21 2.63
CA LEU A 457 5.82 29.00 1.98
C LEU A 457 5.16 28.07 3.00
N PHE A 458 5.81 27.78 4.13
CA PHE A 458 5.23 26.90 5.15
C PHE A 458 3.97 27.47 5.80
N ASP A 459 3.82 28.80 5.85
CA ASP A 459 2.59 29.47 6.31
C ASP A 459 1.38 29.23 5.38
N CYS A 460 1.61 28.95 4.09
CA CYS A 460 0.53 28.73 3.11
C CYS A 460 0.13 27.25 2.97
N LEU A 461 0.96 26.32 3.44
CA LEU A 461 0.71 24.88 3.32
C LEU A 461 -0.43 24.45 4.24
N PRO A 462 -1.29 23.51 3.80
CA PRO A 462 -2.28 22.92 4.68
C PRO A 462 -1.59 22.16 5.81
N THR A 463 -2.20 22.18 6.99
CA THR A 463 -1.78 21.33 8.11
C THR A 463 -2.27 19.91 7.84
N GLY A 464 -1.35 18.94 7.74
CA GLY A 464 -1.65 17.52 7.63
C GLY A 464 -2.21 16.89 8.91
N GLU A 465 -3.12 17.55 9.61
CA GLU A 465 -3.79 17.01 10.80
C GLU A 465 -5.03 16.19 10.43
N THR A 466 -5.63 16.47 9.27
CA THR A 466 -6.81 15.78 8.75
C THR A 466 -6.46 14.99 7.48
N ALA A 467 -7.23 13.94 7.19
CA ALA A 467 -7.03 13.14 5.98
C ALA A 467 -7.65 13.80 4.73
N GLU A 468 -8.56 14.75 4.95
CA GLU A 468 -9.27 15.54 3.95
C GLU A 468 -8.45 16.71 3.35
N GLY A 469 -7.39 17.13 4.05
CA GLY A 469 -6.55 18.23 3.58
C GLY A 469 -5.83 17.90 2.28
N VAL A 470 -5.48 18.94 1.52
CA VAL A 470 -4.65 18.81 0.31
C VAL A 470 -3.30 18.21 0.68
N LYS A 471 -2.93 17.11 0.02
CA LYS A 471 -1.65 16.41 0.21
C LYS A 471 -0.65 16.85 -0.86
N ILE A 472 0.63 17.01 -0.51
CA ILE A 472 1.67 17.36 -1.48
C ILE A 472 2.70 16.24 -1.59
N PHE A 473 2.72 15.56 -2.74
CA PHE A 473 3.68 14.55 -3.10
C PHE A 473 4.83 15.23 -3.84
N THR A 474 6.03 15.19 -3.28
CA THR A 474 7.19 15.91 -3.80
C THR A 474 8.21 14.96 -4.40
N ILE A 475 8.77 15.32 -5.54
CA ILE A 475 9.80 14.58 -6.26
C ILE A 475 11.04 15.47 -6.34
N ALA A 476 12.07 15.11 -5.58
CA ALA A 476 13.41 15.66 -5.74
C ALA A 476 14.06 15.04 -6.97
N TYR A 477 14.33 15.84 -8.00
CA TYR A 477 14.69 15.34 -9.32
C TYR A 477 16.19 15.50 -9.64
N GLY A 478 16.96 14.45 -9.37
CA GLY A 478 18.42 14.42 -9.48
C GLY A 478 19.14 15.27 -8.43
N ASP A 479 20.48 15.18 -8.42
CA ASP A 479 21.36 15.64 -7.33
C ASP A 479 21.31 17.15 -6.98
N GLY A 480 20.63 17.97 -7.79
CA GLY A 480 20.54 19.42 -7.58
C GLY A 480 19.34 19.86 -6.74
N ALA A 481 18.42 18.95 -6.45
CA ALA A 481 17.16 19.26 -5.77
C ALA A 481 17.37 19.61 -4.28
N ASP A 482 16.50 20.47 -3.75
CA ASP A 482 16.41 20.69 -2.30
C ASP A 482 15.60 19.58 -1.63
N GLU A 483 16.25 18.45 -1.37
CA GLU A 483 15.61 17.29 -0.75
C GLU A 483 15.02 17.62 0.63
N GLU A 484 15.73 18.39 1.46
CA GLU A 484 15.29 18.74 2.81
C GLU A 484 14.02 19.59 2.79
N LEU A 485 13.97 20.61 1.91
CA LEU A 485 12.78 21.43 1.73
C LEU A 485 11.60 20.60 1.22
N LEU A 486 11.80 19.80 0.18
CA LEU A 486 10.75 18.99 -0.44
C LEU A 486 10.20 17.94 0.53
N GLU A 487 11.07 17.27 1.30
CA GLU A 487 10.65 16.33 2.33
C GLU A 487 9.80 17.01 3.40
N ARG A 488 10.21 18.19 3.89
CA ARG A 488 9.44 18.96 4.88
C ARG A 488 8.08 19.39 4.35
N ILE A 489 7.97 19.78 3.08
CA ILE A 489 6.69 20.11 2.43
C ILE A 489 5.77 18.87 2.42
N ALA A 490 6.29 17.71 1.99
CA ALA A 490 5.51 16.47 1.94
C ALA A 490 5.05 16.02 3.33
N VAL A 491 5.95 16.06 4.32
CA VAL A 491 5.66 15.69 5.70
C VAL A 491 4.60 16.62 6.31
N GLN A 492 4.70 17.94 6.11
CA GLN A 492 3.70 18.86 6.68
C GLN A 492 2.29 18.59 6.15
N THR A 493 2.16 18.18 4.88
CA THR A 493 0.88 18.03 4.18
C THR A 493 0.35 16.60 4.11
N ASN A 494 0.98 15.63 4.80
CA ASN A 494 0.66 14.18 4.71
C ASN A 494 0.85 13.55 3.34
N GLY A 495 1.54 14.22 2.43
CA GLY A 495 1.99 13.61 1.19
C GLY A 495 3.14 12.64 1.42
N ARG A 496 3.94 12.46 0.38
CA ARG A 496 5.12 11.61 0.43
C ARG A 496 6.24 12.20 -0.39
N PHE A 497 7.45 12.10 0.15
CA PHE A 497 8.68 12.49 -0.51
C PHE A 497 9.20 11.32 -1.36
N TYR A 498 9.64 11.64 -2.57
CA TYR A 498 10.27 10.73 -3.50
C TYR A 498 11.54 11.37 -4.04
N THR A 499 12.53 10.54 -4.32
CA THR A 499 13.67 10.89 -5.17
C THR A 499 13.42 10.32 -6.55
N GLY A 500 13.78 11.06 -7.59
CA GLY A 500 13.68 10.58 -8.96
C GLY A 500 14.80 11.08 -9.84
N ASP A 501 15.04 10.38 -10.93
CA ASP A 501 16.01 10.71 -11.98
C ASP A 501 15.44 10.27 -13.34
N PRO A 502 16.09 10.59 -14.48
CA PRO A 502 15.58 10.20 -15.78
C PRO A 502 15.37 8.70 -16.00
N GLU A 503 15.96 7.82 -15.19
CA GLU A 503 15.86 6.36 -15.33
C GLU A 503 14.65 5.79 -14.58
N ASN A 504 14.28 6.34 -13.41
CA ASN A 504 13.21 5.80 -12.55
C ASN A 504 11.94 6.67 -12.44
N ILE A 505 11.91 7.86 -13.05
CA ILE A 505 10.82 8.82 -12.83
C ILE A 505 9.43 8.28 -13.18
N GLU A 506 9.32 7.42 -14.19
CA GLU A 506 8.04 6.79 -14.55
C GLU A 506 7.50 5.89 -13.44
N GLU A 507 8.37 5.16 -12.74
CA GLU A 507 8.00 4.34 -11.59
C GLU A 507 7.57 5.20 -10.41
N VAL A 508 8.28 6.31 -10.15
CA VAL A 508 7.91 7.28 -9.11
C VAL A 508 6.49 7.82 -9.37
N TYR A 509 6.19 8.24 -10.60
CA TYR A 509 4.85 8.72 -10.95
C TYR A 509 3.78 7.63 -10.85
N ARG A 510 4.10 6.38 -11.20
CA ARG A 510 3.19 5.24 -11.00
C ARG A 510 2.91 5.02 -9.51
N ASN A 511 3.94 5.06 -8.66
CA ASN A 511 3.78 4.92 -7.21
C ASN A 511 2.94 6.06 -6.61
N ILE A 512 3.05 7.28 -7.15
CA ILE A 512 2.18 8.40 -6.76
C ILE A 512 0.74 8.15 -7.19
N SER A 513 0.50 7.56 -8.37
CA SER A 513 -0.87 7.27 -8.83
C SER A 513 -1.63 6.30 -7.91
N PHE A 514 -0.93 5.41 -7.20
CA PHE A 514 -1.53 4.52 -6.21
C PHE A 514 -1.92 5.21 -4.91
N GLU A 515 -1.43 6.43 -4.66
CA GLU A 515 -1.76 7.23 -3.48
C GLU A 515 -2.86 8.27 -3.75
N GLN A 516 -3.37 8.33 -4.98
CA GLN A 516 -4.41 9.27 -5.42
C GLN A 516 -5.77 8.63 -5.56
#